data_AF-A0AAU5RF46-F1
#
_entry.id   AF-A0AAU5RF46-F1
#
_cell.length_a   1.000
_cell.length_b   1.000
_cell.length_c   1.000
_cell.angle_alpha   90.00
_cell.angle_beta   90.00
_cell.angle_gamma   90.00
#
_symmetry.space_group_name_H-M   'P 1'
#
loop_
_entity.id
_entity.type
_entity.pdbx_description
1 polymer ?
#
loop_
_entity_poly.entity_id
_entity_poly.type
_entity_poly.pdbx_seq_one_letter_code
_entity_poly.pdbx_strand_id
1 'polypeptide(L)'
;MSDEAATDRLWRSVDDLWTWLEAESPVGGREGLLLRVLKLSEEVGEVAEAVIGTLGQNPRKGTTHTWDDVHAELCDVALTALIALRTLTPDARGAFEAHVAGVARRSLGPPS
;
A
#
# COMPACT_ATOMS: atom_id res chain seq x y z
N MET A 1 -20.12 -0.73 13.65
CA MET A 1 -18.79 -0.14 13.96
C MET A 1 -18.72 1.18 13.21
N SER A 2 -18.25 2.27 13.83
CA SER A 2 -18.10 3.55 13.13
C SER A 2 -16.91 3.51 12.15
N ASP A 3 -17.00 4.27 11.07
CA ASP A 3 -15.92 4.40 10.07
C ASP A 3 -14.63 4.94 10.69
N GLU A 4 -14.76 5.88 11.62
CA GLU A 4 -13.65 6.42 12.41
C GLU A 4 -12.88 5.34 13.17
N ALA A 5 -13.59 4.40 13.82
CA ALA A 5 -12.97 3.30 14.53
C ALA A 5 -12.25 2.30 13.59
N ALA A 6 -12.66 2.21 12.31
CA ALA A 6 -11.99 1.38 11.31
C ALA A 6 -10.72 2.04 10.81
N THR A 7 -10.79 3.33 10.47
CA THR A 7 -9.62 4.14 10.10
C THR A 7 -8.57 4.13 11.22
N ASP A 8 -8.99 4.26 12.48
CA ASP A 8 -8.10 4.19 13.64
C ASP A 8 -7.42 2.83 13.80
N ARG A 9 -8.07 1.72 13.41
CA ARG A 9 -7.43 0.40 13.43
C ARG A 9 -6.40 0.27 12.31
N LEU A 10 -6.72 0.73 11.10
CA LEU A 10 -5.78 0.71 9.97
C LEU A 10 -4.48 1.44 10.33
N TRP A 11 -4.57 2.69 10.80
CA TRP A 11 -3.38 3.48 11.08
C TRP A 11 -2.55 2.92 12.24
N ARG A 12 -3.19 2.33 13.26
CA ARG A 12 -2.45 1.58 14.29
C ARG A 12 -1.69 0.40 13.70
N SER A 13 -2.31 -0.38 12.81
CA SER A 13 -1.61 -1.48 12.14
C SER A 13 -0.45 -0.99 11.27
N VAL A 14 -0.59 0.14 10.59
CA VAL A 14 0.52 0.75 9.83
C VAL A 14 1.67 1.14 10.76
N ASP A 15 1.38 1.77 11.91
CA ASP A 15 2.40 2.13 12.90
C ASP A 15 3.09 0.90 13.50
N ASP A 16 2.33 -0.14 13.84
CA ASP A 16 2.85 -1.39 14.39
C ASP A 16 3.78 -2.09 13.39
N LEU A 17 3.37 -2.19 12.12
CA LEU A 17 4.16 -2.79 11.04
C LEU A 17 5.40 -1.97 10.72
N TRP A 18 5.29 -0.64 10.69
CA TRP A 18 6.44 0.25 10.52
C TRP A 18 7.44 0.07 11.67
N THR A 19 6.96 0.02 12.92
CA THR A 19 7.81 -0.18 14.10
C THR A 19 8.54 -1.51 14.05
N TRP A 20 7.83 -2.59 13.70
CA TRP A 20 8.43 -3.91 13.52
C TRP A 20 9.49 -3.89 12.41
N LEU A 21 9.20 -3.29 11.25
CA LEU A 21 10.18 -3.19 10.16
C LEU A 21 11.42 -2.37 10.53
N GLU A 22 11.28 -1.29 11.29
CA GLU A 22 12.44 -0.51 11.78
C GLU A 22 13.29 -1.32 12.77
N ALA A 23 12.68 -2.21 13.56
CA ALA A 23 13.40 -3.06 14.50
C ALA A 23 14.16 -4.21 13.80
N GLU A 24 13.58 -4.79 12.76
CA GLU A 24 14.16 -5.93 12.03
C GLU A 24 15.09 -5.53 10.88
N SER A 25 14.98 -4.30 10.37
CA SER A 25 15.77 -3.88 9.21
C SER A 25 17.25 -3.71 9.58
N PRO A 26 18.18 -4.41 8.89
CA PRO A 26 19.61 -4.22 9.09
C PRO A 26 20.10 -2.86 8.53
N VAL A 27 19.26 -2.17 7.75
CA VAL A 27 19.58 -0.90 7.09
C VAL A 27 18.57 0.17 7.50
N GLY A 28 19.06 1.22 8.16
CA GLY A 28 18.25 2.36 8.62
C GLY A 28 18.40 3.62 7.77
N GLY A 29 17.78 4.71 8.23
CA GLY A 29 17.95 6.05 7.66
C GLY A 29 17.57 6.14 6.17
N ARG A 30 18.36 6.88 5.40
CA ARG A 30 18.06 7.17 3.98
C ARG A 30 18.03 5.91 3.11
N GLU A 31 18.92 4.96 3.35
CA GLU A 31 18.99 3.72 2.57
C GLU A 31 17.76 2.85 2.84
N GLY A 32 17.36 2.68 4.11
CA GLY A 32 16.13 1.97 4.46
C GLY A 32 14.88 2.60 3.84
N LEU A 33 14.81 3.93 3.79
CA LEU A 33 13.76 4.64 3.05
C LEU A 33 13.76 4.32 1.55
N LEU A 34 14.93 4.39 0.89
CA LEU A 34 15.03 4.08 -0.54
C LEU A 34 14.60 2.64 -0.84
N LEU A 35 14.98 1.68 0.00
CA LEU A 35 14.55 0.29 -0.12
C LEU A 35 13.03 0.14 0.00
N ARG A 36 12.39 0.86 0.93
CA ARG A 36 10.91 0.87 1.04
C ARG A 36 10.23 1.45 -0.19
N VAL A 37 10.81 2.49 -0.79
CA VAL A 37 10.31 3.05 -2.05
C VAL A 37 10.50 2.06 -3.20
N LEU A 38 11.61 1.32 -3.23
CA LEU A 38 11.84 0.29 -4.26
C LEU A 38 10.89 -0.90 -4.11
N LYS A 39 10.53 -1.30 -2.89
CA LYS A 39 9.56 -2.36 -2.62
C LYS A 39 8.23 -2.11 -3.33
N LEU A 40 7.79 -0.85 -3.49
CA LEU A 40 6.60 -0.52 -4.29
C LEU A 40 6.66 -1.05 -5.74
N SER A 41 7.84 -1.04 -6.37
CA SER A 41 7.99 -1.56 -7.73
C SER A 41 7.89 -3.08 -7.78
N GLU A 42 8.28 -3.76 -6.71
CA GLU A 42 8.14 -5.21 -6.54
C GLU A 42 6.67 -5.59 -6.42
N GLU A 43 5.93 -4.95 -5.50
CA GLU A 43 4.49 -5.20 -5.29
C GLU A 43 3.66 -4.92 -6.56
N VAL A 44 3.98 -3.85 -7.29
CA VAL A 44 3.32 -3.55 -8.58
C VAL A 44 3.63 -4.63 -9.63
N GLY A 45 4.83 -5.22 -9.58
CA GLY A 45 5.19 -6.37 -10.40
C GLY A 45 4.37 -7.61 -10.06
N GLU A 46 4.12 -7.86 -8.78
CA GLU A 46 3.30 -8.97 -8.30
C GLU A 46 1.82 -8.80 -8.70
N VAL A 47 1.27 -7.57 -8.63
CA VAL A 47 -0.05 -7.26 -9.22
C VAL A 47 -0.08 -7.63 -10.71
N ALA A 48 0.95 -7.26 -11.47
CA ALA A 48 1.02 -7.58 -12.90
C ALA A 48 1.09 -9.10 -13.14
N GLU A 49 1.87 -9.83 -12.33
CA GLU A 49 1.94 -11.29 -12.39
C GLU A 49 0.58 -11.94 -12.07
N ALA A 50 -0.11 -11.48 -11.03
CA ALA A 50 -1.44 -11.95 -10.65
C ALA A 50 -2.46 -11.73 -11.78
N VAL A 51 -2.46 -10.56 -12.43
CA VAL A 51 -3.34 -10.26 -13.56
C VAL A 51 -3.03 -11.17 -14.76
N ILE A 52 -1.75 -11.31 -15.14
CA ILE A 52 -1.33 -12.18 -16.24
C ILE A 52 -1.74 -13.63 -15.98
N GLY A 53 -1.55 -14.09 -14.73
CA GLY A 53 -1.94 -15.42 -14.29
C GLY A 53 -3.45 -15.62 -14.26
N THR A 54 -4.23 -14.61 -13.89
CA THR A 54 -5.70 -14.66 -13.89
C THR A 54 -6.26 -14.74 -15.32
N LEU A 55 -5.70 -13.94 -16.23
CA LEU A 55 -6.09 -13.93 -17.65
C LEU A 55 -5.57 -15.13 -18.44
N GLY A 56 -4.76 -15.99 -17.82
CA GLY A 56 -4.16 -17.16 -18.46
C GLY A 56 -3.23 -16.82 -19.64
N GLN A 57 -2.67 -15.60 -19.67
CA GLN A 57 -1.89 -15.12 -20.81
C GLN A 57 -0.50 -15.75 -20.91
N ASN A 58 -0.11 -16.61 -19.96
CA ASN A 58 1.11 -17.40 -20.03
C ASN A 58 0.84 -18.74 -20.75
N PRO A 59 1.27 -18.92 -22.02
CA PRO A 59 0.94 -20.12 -22.80
C PRO A 59 1.51 -21.42 -22.22
N ARG A 60 2.50 -21.32 -21.32
CA ARG A 60 3.12 -22.49 -20.66
C ARG A 60 2.41 -22.92 -19.38
N LYS A 61 1.65 -22.03 -18.75
CA LYS A 61 1.06 -22.26 -17.42
C LYS A 61 -0.47 -22.17 -17.40
N GLY A 62 -1.11 -21.56 -18.39
CA GLY A 62 -2.55 -21.33 -18.37
C GLY A 62 -2.94 -20.37 -17.23
N THR A 63 -4.14 -20.55 -16.67
CA THR A 63 -4.61 -19.77 -15.52
C THR A 63 -3.92 -20.25 -14.23
N THR A 64 -3.20 -19.36 -13.55
CA THR A 64 -2.46 -19.67 -12.32
C THR A 64 -2.92 -18.89 -11.10
N HIS A 65 -3.70 -17.83 -11.31
CA HIS A 65 -4.20 -16.93 -10.27
C HIS A 65 -5.69 -16.69 -10.44
N THR A 66 -6.28 -16.08 -9.43
CA THR A 66 -7.65 -15.62 -9.34
C THR A 66 -7.69 -14.10 -9.19
N TRP A 67 -8.87 -13.51 -9.39
CA TRP A 67 -9.06 -12.09 -9.10
C TRP A 67 -8.89 -11.75 -7.61
N ASP A 68 -9.04 -12.72 -6.71
CA ASP A 68 -8.77 -12.52 -5.28
C ASP A 68 -7.28 -12.35 -5.02
N ASP A 69 -6.42 -13.04 -5.78
CA ASP A 69 -4.97 -12.82 -5.72
C ASP A 69 -4.65 -11.38 -6.18
N VAL A 70 -5.27 -10.91 -7.27
CA VAL A 70 -5.10 -9.50 -7.71
C VAL A 70 -5.53 -8.50 -6.63
N HIS A 71 -6.63 -8.79 -5.90
CA HIS A 71 -7.06 -7.94 -4.79
C HIS A 71 -6.05 -7.92 -3.64
N ALA A 72 -5.45 -9.07 -3.32
CA ALA A 72 -4.42 -9.18 -2.29
C ALA A 72 -3.19 -8.35 -2.66
N GLU A 73 -2.66 -8.52 -3.88
CA GLU A 73 -1.47 -7.78 -4.32
C GLU A 73 -1.72 -6.25 -4.36
N LEU A 74 -2.92 -5.81 -4.72
CA LEU A 74 -3.28 -4.39 -4.65
C LEU A 74 -3.32 -3.86 -3.20
N CYS A 75 -3.71 -4.70 -2.25
CA CYS A 75 -3.65 -4.36 -0.83
C CYS A 75 -2.20 -4.26 -0.35
N ASP A 76 -1.31 -5.11 -0.84
CA ASP A 76 0.11 -5.07 -0.49
C ASP A 76 0.81 -3.83 -1.05
N VAL A 77 0.49 -3.41 -2.29
CA VAL A 77 0.91 -2.10 -2.83
C VAL A 77 0.46 -0.96 -1.92
N ALA A 78 -0.82 -0.95 -1.52
CA ALA A 78 -1.38 0.12 -0.69
C ALA A 78 -0.72 0.16 0.68
N LEU A 79 -0.56 -0.98 1.34
CA LEU A 79 0.08 -1.10 2.65
C LEU A 79 1.55 -0.67 2.58
N THR A 80 2.29 -1.12 1.58
CA THR A 80 3.69 -0.74 1.35
C THR A 80 3.83 0.77 1.16
N ALA A 81 2.90 1.40 0.43
CA ALA A 81 2.89 2.85 0.25
C ALA A 81 2.63 3.61 1.56
N LEU A 82 1.71 3.12 2.40
CA LEU A 82 1.42 3.72 3.70
C LEU A 82 2.62 3.60 4.67
N ILE A 83 3.31 2.47 4.68
CA ILE A 83 4.53 2.26 5.48
C ILE A 83 5.68 3.16 4.98
N ALA A 84 5.85 3.28 3.66
CA ALA A 84 6.84 4.20 3.08
C ALA A 84 6.53 5.66 3.45
N LEU A 85 5.27 6.07 3.40
CA LEU A 85 4.82 7.39 3.85
C LEU A 85 5.11 7.60 5.34
N ARG A 86 4.84 6.60 6.19
CA ARG A 86 5.14 6.64 7.63
C ARG A 86 6.63 6.70 7.95
N THR A 87 7.47 6.22 7.05
CA THR A 87 8.93 6.39 7.14
C THR A 87 9.36 7.82 6.81
N LEU A 88 8.64 8.51 5.92
CA LEU A 88 8.93 9.90 5.53
C LEU A 88 8.41 10.93 6.52
N THR A 89 7.29 10.64 7.19
CA THR A 89 6.64 11.55 8.13
C THR A 89 5.99 10.79 9.28
N PRO A 90 6.12 11.27 10.54
CA PRO A 90 5.39 10.70 11.66
C PRO A 90 3.87 10.92 11.56
N ASP A 91 3.42 11.94 10.83
CA ASP A 91 1.99 12.22 10.58
C ASP A 91 1.56 11.71 9.20
N ALA A 92 1.73 10.39 8.97
CA ALA A 92 1.33 9.77 7.71
C ALA A 92 -0.19 9.81 7.50
N ARG A 93 -0.95 9.68 8.60
CA ARG A 93 -2.41 9.76 8.58
C ARG A 93 -2.89 11.11 8.09
N GLY A 94 -2.47 12.20 8.73
CA GLY A 94 -2.87 13.54 8.34
C GLY A 94 -2.44 13.87 6.92
N ALA A 95 -1.23 13.48 6.52
CA ALA A 95 -0.74 13.69 5.16
C ALA A 95 -1.60 12.96 4.11
N PHE A 96 -1.94 11.69 4.33
CA PHE A 96 -2.75 10.91 3.41
C PHE A 96 -4.19 11.42 3.35
N GLU A 97 -4.83 11.65 4.50
CA GLU A 97 -6.20 12.16 4.58
C GLU A 97 -6.33 13.53 3.89
N ALA A 98 -5.38 14.44 4.13
CA ALA A 98 -5.34 15.74 3.45
C ALA A 98 -5.17 15.60 1.93
N HIS A 99 -4.33 14.67 1.48
CA HIS A 99 -4.14 14.41 0.05
C HIS A 99 -5.43 13.87 -0.59
N VAL A 100 -6.05 12.86 0.02
CA VAL A 100 -7.32 12.27 -0.44
C VAL A 100 -8.42 13.33 -0.49
N ALA A 101 -8.60 14.12 0.56
CA ALA A 101 -9.58 15.22 0.58
C ALA A 101 -9.31 16.25 -0.52
N GLY A 102 -8.03 16.54 -0.79
CA GLY A 102 -7.60 17.40 -1.88
C GLY A 102 -7.99 16.86 -3.27
N VAL A 103 -7.75 15.57 -3.51
CA VAL A 103 -8.14 14.88 -4.75
C VAL A 103 -9.66 14.83 -4.88
N ALA A 104 -10.37 14.39 -3.83
CA ALA A 104 -11.83 14.28 -3.83
C ALA A 104 -12.51 15.61 -4.16
N ARG A 105 -12.08 16.71 -3.54
CA ARG A 105 -12.62 18.04 -3.84
C ARG A 105 -12.40 18.47 -5.29
N ARG A 106 -11.26 18.11 -5.91
CA ARG A 106 -10.98 18.42 -7.33
C ARG A 106 -11.80 17.55 -8.28
N SER A 107 -12.04 16.29 -7.92
CA SER A 107 -12.67 15.31 -8.80
C SER A 107 -14.20 15.25 -8.66
N LEU A 108 -14.72 15.44 -7.45
CA LEU A 108 -16.14 15.26 -7.11
C LEU A 108 -16.87 16.58 -6.82
N GLY A 109 -16.15 17.70 -6.70
CA GLY A 109 -16.72 18.99 -6.28
C GLY A 109 -16.83 19.13 -4.75
N PRO A 110 -17.31 20.29 -4.24
CA PRO A 110 -17.53 20.48 -2.81
C PRO A 110 -18.66 19.57 -2.28
N PRO A 111 -18.57 19.08 -1.03
CA PRO A 111 -19.68 18.34 -0.43
C PRO A 111 -20.93 19.21 -0.42
N SER A 112 -22.06 18.64 -0.85
CA SER A 112 -23.37 19.30 -0.82
C SER A 112 -23.87 19.52 0.60
#